data_AF-A0A7W9SL31-F1
#
_entry.id   AF-A0A7W9SL31-F1
#
_cell.length_a   1.000
_cell.length_b   1.000
_cell.length_c   1.000
_cell.angle_alpha   90.00
_cell.angle_beta   90.00
_cell.angle_gamma   90.00
#
_symmetry.space_group_name_H-M   'P 1'
#
loop_
_entity.id
_entity.type
_entity.pdbx_description
1 polymer ?
#
loop_
_entity_poly.entity_id
_entity_poly.type
_entity_poly.pdbx_seq_one_letter_code
_entity_poly.pdbx_strand_id
1 'polypeptide(L)'
;MPALVTSEILKTAKACAIHWEKVDATLGASPLTLRRGYTLANFTTDITALEQRLAQMPDTENAYGIALAERDAGKAPLKARLKQFRAAVQNKLGDTAFLGELPAQPKTTATEAAFLSAFDDMADLWERINAATINGFTPPLTLAKGYSLADFTAELVAQRTTYNKTRQAIADAALTRKERDTETKAVWERIKQYRQGCLAVLDNTDQLLEMVP
;
A
#
# COMPACT_ATOMS: atom_id res chain seq x y z
N MET A 1 15.44 18.86 13.48
CA MET A 1 15.96 17.83 14.41
C MET A 1 16.80 16.88 13.58
N PRO A 2 18.05 16.57 13.96
CA PRO A 2 18.74 15.43 13.36
C PRO A 2 17.88 14.21 13.69
N ALA A 3 17.35 13.56 12.66
CA ALA A 3 16.40 12.48 12.84
C ALA A 3 17.14 11.29 13.46
N LEU A 4 17.03 11.13 14.78
CA LEU A 4 17.29 9.82 15.38
C LEU A 4 16.45 8.81 14.61
N VAL A 5 17.10 7.79 14.06
CA VAL A 5 16.43 6.71 13.35
C VAL A 5 15.43 6.06 14.31
N THR A 6 14.20 5.76 13.88
CA THR A 6 13.15 5.19 14.73
C THR A 6 13.62 3.97 15.54
N SER A 7 14.53 3.17 14.98
CA SER A 7 15.16 2.04 15.66
C SER A 7 16.00 2.44 16.89
N GLU A 8 16.69 3.58 16.84
CA GLU A 8 17.45 4.10 17.98
C GLU A 8 16.53 4.62 19.07
N ILE A 9 15.46 5.32 18.69
CA ILE A 9 14.43 5.76 19.65
C ILE A 9 13.82 4.56 20.36
N LEU A 10 13.51 3.48 19.64
CA LEU A 10 12.99 2.26 20.22
C LEU A 10 13.99 1.60 21.20
N LYS A 11 15.28 1.54 20.85
CA LYS A 11 16.32 1.04 21.77
C LYS A 11 16.39 1.87 23.05
N THR A 12 16.40 3.20 22.93
CA THR A 12 16.38 4.11 24.09
C THR A 12 15.10 3.94 24.91
N ALA A 13 13.94 3.78 24.27
CA ALA A 13 12.67 3.57 24.95
C ALA A 13 12.70 2.30 25.82
N LYS A 14 13.21 1.19 25.27
CA LYS A 14 13.38 -0.06 26.01
C LYS A 14 14.35 0.09 27.18
N ALA A 15 15.47 0.78 26.97
CA ALA A 15 16.41 1.06 28.07
C ALA A 15 15.75 1.89 29.17
N CYS A 16 14.94 2.91 28.81
CA CYS A 16 14.17 3.70 29.77
C CYS A 16 13.15 2.83 30.53
N ALA A 17 12.43 1.92 29.86
CA ALA A 17 11.47 1.03 30.52
C ALA A 17 12.16 0.14 31.56
N ILE A 18 13.29 -0.48 31.21
CA ILE A 18 14.10 -1.29 32.14
C ILE A 18 14.62 -0.45 33.32
N HIS A 19 15.04 0.79 33.05
CA HIS A 19 15.48 1.69 34.12
C HIS A 19 14.31 2.12 35.03
N TRP A 20 13.13 2.35 34.46
CA TRP A 20 11.94 2.77 35.19
C TRP A 20 11.53 1.70 36.20
N GLU A 21 11.59 0.41 35.85
CA GLU A 21 11.36 -0.69 36.80
C GLU A 21 12.24 -0.58 38.06
N LYS A 22 13.52 -0.18 37.90
CA LYS A 22 14.44 0.03 39.02
C LYS A 22 14.08 1.27 39.84
N VAL A 23 13.66 2.34 39.18
CA VAL A 23 13.19 3.58 39.83
C VAL A 23 11.95 3.29 40.67
N ASP A 24 10.95 2.61 40.11
CA ASP A 24 9.72 2.25 40.82
C ASP A 24 10.01 1.35 42.03
N ALA A 25 10.94 0.38 41.88
CA ALA A 25 11.38 -0.45 43.00
C ALA A 25 12.05 0.36 44.12
N THR A 26 12.79 1.42 43.77
CA THR A 26 13.46 2.31 44.74
C THR A 26 12.48 3.23 45.47
N LEU A 27 11.47 3.74 44.76
CA LEU A 27 10.43 4.61 45.33
C LEU A 27 9.40 3.84 46.17
N GLY A 28 9.27 2.53 45.97
CA GLY A 28 8.40 1.66 46.76
C GLY A 28 6.92 2.00 46.60
N ALA A 29 6.26 2.44 47.68
CA ALA A 29 4.81 2.64 47.70
C ALA A 29 4.30 3.81 46.83
N SER A 30 5.20 4.67 46.32
CA SER A 30 4.88 5.82 45.48
C SER A 30 5.65 5.76 44.15
N PRO A 31 5.27 4.86 43.22
CA PRO A 31 5.98 4.69 41.96
C PRO A 31 5.96 5.97 41.11
N LEU A 32 6.94 6.09 40.22
CA LEU A 32 7.04 7.24 39.33
C LEU A 32 5.85 7.24 38.37
N THR A 33 5.14 8.37 38.34
CA THR A 33 4.11 8.65 37.34
C THR A 33 4.47 9.90 36.57
N LEU A 34 4.30 9.86 35.25
CA LEU A 34 4.49 11.02 34.41
C LEU A 34 3.20 11.85 34.31
N ARG A 35 3.26 12.96 33.58
CA ARG A 35 2.15 13.89 33.40
C ARG A 35 0.85 13.17 33.06
N ARG A 36 -0.22 13.55 33.76
CA ARG A 36 -1.57 12.97 33.64
C ARG A 36 -1.68 11.50 34.08
N GLY A 37 -0.84 11.07 35.02
CA GLY A 37 -0.88 9.71 35.58
C GLY A 37 -0.38 8.65 34.61
N TYR A 38 0.50 9.02 33.68
CA TYR A 38 1.04 8.09 32.69
C TYR A 38 2.09 7.18 33.35
N THR A 39 1.87 5.87 33.27
CA THR A 39 2.62 4.84 34.01
C THR A 39 3.62 4.09 33.12
N LEU A 40 4.50 3.29 33.73
CA LEU A 40 5.34 2.33 33.02
C LEU A 40 4.52 1.38 32.14
N ALA A 41 3.36 0.91 32.60
CA ALA A 41 2.50 0.03 31.80
C ALA A 41 2.00 0.71 30.51
N ASN A 42 1.68 2.01 30.57
CA ASN A 42 1.34 2.78 29.37
C ASN A 42 2.56 2.91 28.45
N PHE A 43 3.75 3.16 29.02
CA PHE A 43 4.98 3.28 28.25
C PHE A 43 5.33 1.99 27.50
N THR A 44 5.23 0.84 28.16
CA THR A 44 5.44 -0.47 27.55
C THR A 44 4.45 -0.74 26.43
N THR A 45 3.18 -0.31 26.60
CA THR A 45 2.16 -0.40 25.55
C THR A 45 2.56 0.40 24.30
N ASP A 46 3.01 1.65 24.48
CA ASP A 46 3.44 2.51 23.37
C ASP A 46 4.71 1.97 22.69
N ILE A 47 5.64 1.38 23.45
CA ILE A 47 6.82 0.69 22.91
C ILE A 47 6.38 -0.47 22.01
N THR A 48 5.52 -1.36 22.49
CA THR A 48 5.01 -2.50 21.72
C THR A 48 4.25 -2.06 20.47
N ALA A 49 3.47 -0.97 20.56
CA ALA A 49 2.79 -0.41 19.39
C ALA A 49 3.80 0.05 18.33
N LEU A 50 4.84 0.80 18.73
CA LEU A 50 5.90 1.23 17.81
C LEU A 50 6.65 0.05 17.17
N GLU A 51 6.93 -1.00 17.94
CA GLU A 51 7.54 -2.23 17.42
C GLU A 51 6.69 -2.91 16.36
N GLN A 52 5.39 -3.05 16.62
CA GLN A 52 4.45 -3.62 15.66
C GLN A 52 4.40 -2.80 14.37
N ARG A 53 4.43 -1.46 14.46
CA ARG A 53 4.47 -0.60 13.26
C ARG A 53 5.75 -0.77 12.45
N LEU A 54 6.90 -0.91 13.11
CA LEU A 54 8.15 -1.21 12.42
C LEU A 54 8.12 -2.58 11.73
N ALA A 55 7.55 -3.59 12.38
CA ALA A 55 7.42 -4.94 11.83
C ALA A 55 6.46 -5.01 10.64
N GLN A 56 5.43 -4.16 10.58
CA GLN A 56 4.46 -4.10 9.48
C GLN A 56 5.01 -3.44 8.20
N MET A 57 6.03 -2.59 8.31
CA MET A 57 6.52 -1.83 7.16
C MET A 57 6.97 -2.71 5.98
N PRO A 58 7.81 -3.74 6.15
CA PRO A 58 8.27 -4.57 5.05
C PRO A 58 7.11 -5.25 4.31
N ASP A 59 6.08 -5.70 5.03
CA ASP A 59 4.92 -6.35 4.44
C ASP A 59 4.14 -5.39 3.54
N THR A 60 3.91 -4.16 4.00
CA THR A 60 3.22 -3.14 3.19
C THR A 60 4.03 -2.70 1.96
N GLU A 61 5.35 -2.61 2.09
CA GLU A 61 6.23 -2.28 0.96
C GLU A 61 6.31 -3.41 -0.07
N ASN A 62 6.39 -4.66 0.40
CA ASN A 62 6.34 -5.84 -0.46
C ASN A 62 4.99 -5.96 -1.17
N ALA A 63 3.88 -5.74 -0.46
CA ALA A 63 2.54 -5.75 -1.04
C ALA A 63 2.40 -4.70 -2.15
N TYR A 64 2.96 -3.50 -1.95
CA TYR A 64 3.02 -2.47 -2.98
C TYR A 64 3.84 -2.90 -4.21
N GLY A 65 5.03 -3.47 -4.00
CA GLY A 65 5.88 -3.97 -5.08
C GLY A 65 5.20 -5.07 -5.91
N ILE A 66 4.53 -6.01 -5.24
CA ILE A 66 3.75 -7.09 -5.87
C ILE A 66 2.60 -6.51 -6.69
N ALA A 67 1.82 -5.59 -6.13
CA ALA A 67 0.68 -4.98 -6.82
C ALA A 67 1.10 -4.23 -8.09
N LEU A 68 2.24 -3.53 -8.06
CA LEU A 68 2.82 -2.89 -9.25
C LEU A 68 3.20 -3.91 -10.32
N ALA A 69 3.90 -4.98 -9.92
CA ALA A 69 4.34 -6.02 -10.84
C ALA A 69 3.14 -6.72 -11.51
N GLU A 70 2.11 -7.07 -10.74
CA GLU A 70 0.87 -7.66 -11.27
C GLU A 70 0.15 -6.72 -12.24
N ARG A 71 0.01 -5.44 -11.87
CA ARG A 71 -0.60 -4.42 -12.72
C ARG A 71 0.12 -4.32 -14.07
N ASP A 72 1.44 -4.26 -14.06
CA ASP A 72 2.22 -4.09 -15.29
C ASP A 72 2.29 -5.38 -16.12
N ALA A 73 2.33 -6.55 -15.48
CA ALA A 73 2.24 -7.84 -16.16
C ALA A 73 0.91 -8.01 -16.90
N GLY A 74 -0.22 -7.60 -16.30
CA GLY A 74 -1.55 -7.70 -16.91
C GLY A 74 -1.79 -6.79 -18.13
N LYS A 75 -0.97 -5.75 -18.33
CA LYS A 75 -1.08 -4.86 -19.50
C LYS A 75 -0.69 -5.54 -20.81
N ALA A 76 0.31 -6.41 -20.79
CA ALA A 76 0.84 -7.02 -22.01
C ALA A 76 -0.16 -7.97 -22.70
N PRO A 77 -0.86 -8.87 -21.98
CA PRO A 77 -1.93 -9.69 -22.55
C PRO A 77 -3.04 -8.86 -23.19
N LEU A 78 -3.58 -7.84 -22.49
CA LEU A 78 -4.64 -6.99 -23.03
C LEU A 78 -4.22 -6.29 -24.33
N LYS A 79 -2.99 -5.76 -24.38
CA LYS A 79 -2.45 -5.17 -25.61
C LYS A 79 -2.36 -6.17 -26.75
N ALA A 80 -1.99 -7.42 -26.48
CA ALA A 80 -1.97 -8.48 -27.49
C ALA A 80 -3.38 -8.81 -27.98
N ARG A 81 -4.38 -8.83 -27.08
CA ARG A 81 -5.80 -9.02 -27.44
C ARG A 81 -6.33 -7.89 -28.33
N LEU A 82 -6.02 -6.63 -28.01
CA LEU A 82 -6.40 -5.52 -28.88
C LEU A 82 -5.76 -5.59 -30.26
N LYS A 83 -4.49 -5.99 -30.35
CA LYS A 83 -3.83 -6.22 -31.65
C LYS A 83 -4.54 -7.32 -32.45
N GLN A 84 -4.88 -8.44 -31.80
CA GLN A 84 -5.61 -9.54 -32.44
C GLN A 84 -7.01 -9.13 -32.89
N PHE A 85 -7.73 -8.39 -32.06
CA PHE A 85 -9.05 -7.86 -32.36
C PHE A 85 -9.03 -6.93 -33.57
N ARG A 86 -8.13 -5.93 -33.59
CA ARG A 86 -7.97 -5.03 -34.74
C ARG A 86 -7.70 -5.79 -36.04
N ALA A 87 -6.81 -6.78 -36.01
CA ALA A 87 -6.52 -7.62 -37.18
C ALA A 87 -7.74 -8.46 -37.60
N ALA A 88 -8.51 -8.99 -36.64
CA ALA A 88 -9.71 -9.78 -36.92
C ALA A 88 -10.80 -8.92 -37.59
N VAL A 89 -11.04 -7.70 -37.09
CA VAL A 89 -11.99 -6.75 -37.69
C VAL A 89 -11.52 -6.34 -39.09
N GLN A 90 -10.25 -5.98 -39.27
CA GLN A 90 -9.70 -5.64 -40.58
C GLN A 90 -9.88 -6.76 -41.61
N ASN A 91 -9.62 -8.02 -41.22
CA ASN A 91 -9.69 -9.15 -42.13
C ASN A 91 -11.11 -9.62 -42.42
N LYS A 92 -12.00 -9.60 -41.42
CA LYS A 92 -13.36 -10.16 -41.55
C LYS A 92 -14.41 -9.12 -41.92
N LEU A 93 -14.17 -7.85 -41.60
CA LEU A 93 -15.15 -6.76 -41.62
C LEU A 93 -14.58 -5.49 -42.30
N GLY A 94 -13.57 -5.63 -43.17
CA GLY A 94 -12.82 -4.51 -43.75
C GLY A 94 -13.67 -3.50 -44.53
N ASP A 95 -14.77 -3.93 -45.12
CA ASP A 95 -15.68 -3.07 -45.91
C ASP A 95 -16.85 -2.49 -45.08
N THR A 96 -16.80 -2.61 -43.75
CA THR A 96 -17.85 -2.14 -42.84
C THR A 96 -17.45 -0.85 -42.14
N ALA A 97 -18.44 -0.13 -41.59
CA ALA A 97 -18.20 1.08 -40.79
C ALA A 97 -17.35 0.82 -39.53
N PHE A 98 -17.35 -0.42 -39.01
CA PHE A 98 -16.60 -0.80 -37.80
C PHE A 98 -15.09 -0.62 -37.93
N LEU A 99 -14.55 -0.60 -39.16
CA LEU A 99 -13.12 -0.37 -39.38
C LEU A 99 -12.68 1.03 -38.90
N GLY A 100 -13.51 2.05 -39.10
CA GLY A 100 -13.24 3.43 -38.70
C GLY A 100 -13.31 3.66 -37.20
N GLU A 101 -13.89 2.71 -36.46
CA GLU A 101 -14.13 2.79 -35.02
C GLU A 101 -13.08 2.02 -34.20
N LEU A 102 -12.09 1.40 -34.86
CA LEU A 102 -11.09 0.59 -34.18
C LEU A 102 -10.23 1.41 -33.20
N PRO A 103 -10.27 1.13 -31.89
CA PRO A 103 -9.55 1.92 -30.90
C PRO A 103 -8.04 1.77 -31.05
N ALA A 104 -7.32 2.88 -30.89
CA ALA A 104 -5.87 2.89 -30.98
C ALA A 104 -5.22 2.10 -29.84
N GLN A 105 -4.07 1.48 -30.10
CA GLN A 105 -3.39 0.72 -29.05
C GLN A 105 -2.77 1.66 -28.01
N PRO A 106 -3.08 1.53 -26.71
CA PRO A 106 -2.53 2.41 -25.71
C PRO A 106 -1.04 2.12 -25.46
N LYS A 107 -0.31 3.17 -25.06
CA LYS A 107 1.07 3.05 -24.56
C LYS A 107 1.04 2.34 -23.20
N THR A 108 2.04 1.52 -22.89
CA THR A 108 2.15 0.87 -21.56
C THR A 108 2.39 1.86 -20.43
N THR A 109 2.93 3.03 -20.79
CA THR A 109 3.17 4.19 -19.93
C THR A 109 1.98 5.15 -19.86
N ALA A 110 0.87 4.85 -20.54
CA ALA A 110 -0.33 5.66 -20.44
C ALA A 110 -0.87 5.66 -18.99
N THR A 111 -1.58 6.73 -18.64
CA THR A 111 -2.33 6.78 -17.37
C THR A 111 -3.35 5.64 -17.32
N GLU A 112 -3.78 5.25 -16.12
CA GLU A 112 -4.81 4.22 -15.95
C GLU A 112 -6.06 4.50 -16.80
N ALA A 113 -6.58 5.73 -16.73
CA ALA A 113 -7.77 6.13 -17.49
C ALA A 113 -7.55 5.99 -19.00
N ALA A 114 -6.44 6.52 -19.53
CA ALA A 114 -6.15 6.43 -20.95
C ALA A 114 -5.84 5.00 -21.41
N PHE A 115 -5.25 4.17 -20.54
CA PHE A 115 -5.00 2.77 -20.82
C PHE A 115 -6.31 1.98 -20.90
N LEU A 116 -7.17 2.10 -19.88
CA LEU A 116 -8.42 1.35 -19.77
C LEU A 116 -9.47 1.78 -20.80
N SER A 117 -9.59 3.08 -21.10
CA SER A 117 -10.57 3.60 -22.07
C SER A 117 -10.44 2.92 -23.44
N ALA A 118 -9.23 2.66 -23.94
CA ALA A 118 -9.05 1.99 -25.22
C ALA A 118 -9.56 0.53 -25.23
N PHE A 119 -9.58 -0.12 -24.06
CA PHE A 119 -10.11 -1.48 -23.91
C PHE A 119 -11.61 -1.49 -23.67
N ASP A 120 -12.16 -0.44 -23.08
CA ASP A 120 -13.61 -0.21 -23.00
C ASP A 120 -14.18 0.01 -24.40
N ASP A 121 -13.58 0.91 -25.18
CA ASP A 121 -13.96 1.15 -26.58
C ASP A 121 -13.89 -0.15 -27.41
N MET A 122 -12.91 -1.01 -27.13
CA MET A 122 -12.78 -2.32 -27.77
C MET A 122 -13.92 -3.26 -27.34
N ALA A 123 -14.25 -3.33 -26.06
CA ALA A 123 -15.35 -4.17 -25.56
C ALA A 123 -16.68 -3.75 -26.20
N ASP A 124 -16.96 -2.44 -26.20
CA ASP A 124 -18.18 -1.85 -26.74
C ASP A 124 -18.30 -2.07 -28.25
N LEU A 125 -17.20 -1.89 -29.01
CA LEU A 125 -17.18 -2.18 -30.44
C LEU A 125 -17.38 -3.68 -30.71
N TRP A 126 -16.74 -4.54 -29.93
CA TRP A 126 -16.89 -5.99 -30.08
C TRP A 126 -18.32 -6.46 -29.78
N GLU A 127 -18.96 -5.91 -28.76
CA GLU A 127 -20.37 -6.15 -28.46
C GLU A 127 -21.27 -5.76 -29.64
N ARG A 128 -21.08 -4.56 -30.20
CA ARG A 128 -21.85 -4.11 -31.37
C ARG A 128 -21.63 -4.98 -32.60
N ILE A 129 -20.40 -5.43 -32.84
CA ILE A 129 -20.10 -6.39 -33.92
C ILE A 129 -20.84 -7.71 -33.69
N ASN A 130 -20.87 -8.22 -32.46
CA ASN A 130 -21.55 -9.48 -32.14
C ASN A 130 -23.08 -9.38 -32.24
N ALA A 131 -23.64 -8.19 -32.08
CA ALA A 131 -25.07 -7.93 -32.22
C ALA A 131 -25.51 -7.58 -33.66
N ALA A 132 -24.57 -7.16 -34.52
CA ALA A 132 -24.88 -6.70 -35.87
C ALA A 132 -25.13 -7.86 -36.85
N THR A 133 -26.08 -7.65 -37.77
CA THR A 133 -26.24 -8.51 -38.96
C THR A 133 -25.37 -7.94 -40.08
N ILE A 134 -24.34 -8.69 -40.47
CA ILE A 134 -23.33 -8.25 -41.45
C ILE A 134 -23.27 -9.29 -42.57
N ASN A 135 -23.35 -8.85 -43.82
CA ASN A 135 -23.28 -9.79 -44.95
C ASN A 135 -21.92 -10.50 -44.99
N GLY A 136 -21.92 -11.82 -45.15
CA GLY A 136 -20.69 -12.63 -45.19
C GLY A 136 -20.01 -12.85 -43.83
N PHE A 137 -20.58 -12.38 -42.73
CA PHE A 137 -20.09 -12.62 -41.37
C PHE A 137 -21.20 -13.14 -40.47
N THR A 138 -20.92 -14.23 -39.75
CA THR A 138 -21.82 -14.78 -38.74
C THR A 138 -21.23 -14.56 -37.36
N PRO A 139 -21.88 -13.76 -36.50
CA PRO A 139 -21.48 -13.61 -35.10
C PRO A 139 -21.47 -14.95 -34.33
N PRO A 140 -20.70 -15.07 -33.23
CA PRO A 140 -19.85 -14.03 -32.64
C PRO A 140 -18.45 -13.94 -33.28
N LEU A 141 -17.87 -12.74 -33.22
CA LEU A 141 -16.45 -12.56 -33.50
C LEU A 141 -15.66 -13.24 -32.38
N THR A 142 -14.82 -14.21 -32.74
CA THR A 142 -13.86 -14.86 -31.85
C THR A 142 -12.44 -14.58 -32.33
N LEU A 143 -11.52 -14.46 -31.37
CA LEU A 143 -10.08 -14.34 -31.66
C LEU A 143 -9.43 -15.73 -31.65
N ALA A 144 -8.10 -15.75 -31.82
CA ALA A 144 -7.32 -16.98 -31.86
C ALA A 144 -7.64 -17.91 -30.68
N LYS A 145 -7.78 -19.21 -30.97
CA LYS A 145 -8.14 -20.27 -30.03
C LYS A 145 -9.53 -20.14 -29.39
N GLY A 146 -10.47 -19.46 -30.06
CA GLY A 146 -11.86 -19.33 -29.60
C GLY A 146 -12.06 -18.27 -28.51
N TYR A 147 -11.07 -17.42 -28.29
CA TYR A 147 -11.11 -16.37 -27.28
C TYR A 147 -12.25 -15.37 -27.55
N SER A 148 -13.15 -15.24 -26.59
CA SER A 148 -14.44 -14.56 -26.72
C SER A 148 -14.45 -13.17 -26.08
N LEU A 149 -15.52 -12.41 -26.31
CA LEU A 149 -15.79 -11.17 -25.58
C LEU A 149 -15.91 -11.42 -24.07
N ALA A 150 -16.49 -12.54 -23.65
CA ALA A 150 -16.60 -12.88 -22.23
C ALA A 150 -15.21 -13.07 -21.58
N ASP A 151 -14.29 -13.76 -22.26
CA ASP A 151 -12.92 -13.92 -21.77
C ASP A 151 -12.19 -12.56 -21.67
N PHE A 152 -12.37 -11.70 -22.67
CA PHE A 152 -11.80 -10.35 -22.69
C PHE A 152 -12.31 -9.48 -21.55
N THR A 153 -13.63 -9.45 -21.34
CA THR A 153 -14.24 -8.66 -20.26
C THR A 153 -13.79 -9.15 -18.88
N ALA A 154 -13.61 -10.46 -18.69
CA ALA A 154 -13.03 -11.01 -17.46
C ALA A 154 -11.58 -10.55 -17.23
N GLU A 155 -10.73 -10.57 -18.27
CA GLU A 155 -9.36 -10.03 -18.18
C GLU A 155 -9.34 -8.52 -17.89
N LEU A 156 -10.25 -7.76 -18.50
CA LEU A 156 -10.36 -6.31 -18.28
C LEU A 156 -10.79 -5.99 -16.85
N VAL A 157 -11.74 -6.72 -16.29
CA VAL A 157 -12.16 -6.60 -14.88
C VAL A 157 -11.02 -6.99 -13.92
N ALA A 158 -10.27 -8.05 -14.24
CA ALA A 158 -9.09 -8.43 -13.48
C ALA A 158 -8.04 -7.31 -13.49
N GLN A 159 -7.81 -6.66 -14.63
CA GLN A 159 -6.89 -5.54 -14.73
C GLN A 159 -7.37 -4.31 -13.94
N ARG A 160 -8.67 -3.99 -13.96
CA ARG A 160 -9.23 -2.92 -13.10
C ARG A 160 -8.99 -3.22 -11.62
N THR A 161 -9.12 -4.49 -11.24
CA THR A 161 -8.86 -4.95 -9.87
C THR A 161 -7.39 -4.76 -9.48
N THR A 162 -6.42 -5.04 -10.36
CA THR A 162 -4.99 -4.81 -10.06
C THR A 162 -4.64 -3.32 -9.93
N TYR A 163 -5.28 -2.43 -10.71
CA TYR A 163 -5.16 -0.99 -10.51
C TYR A 163 -5.68 -0.54 -9.13
N ASN A 164 -6.85 -1.04 -8.72
CA ASN A 164 -7.40 -0.78 -7.38
C ASN A 164 -6.48 -1.28 -6.26
N LYS A 165 -5.97 -2.51 -6.36
CA LYS A 165 -5.00 -3.08 -5.42
C LYS A 165 -3.75 -2.21 -5.31
N THR A 166 -3.24 -1.70 -6.44
CA THR A 166 -2.08 -0.80 -6.45
C THR A 166 -2.36 0.48 -5.67
N ARG A 167 -3.51 1.13 -5.90
CA ARG A 167 -3.91 2.34 -5.14
C ARG A 167 -4.01 2.07 -3.64
N GLN A 168 -4.63 0.95 -3.28
CA GLN A 168 -4.77 0.54 -1.89
C GLN A 168 -3.41 0.30 -1.24
N ALA A 169 -2.52 -0.47 -1.88
CA ALA A 169 -1.19 -0.74 -1.33
C ALA A 169 -0.33 0.53 -1.17
N ILE A 170 -0.47 1.52 -2.06
CA ILE A 170 0.16 2.84 -1.89
C ILE A 170 -0.38 3.54 -0.64
N ALA A 171 -1.70 3.57 -0.47
CA ALA A 171 -2.34 4.21 0.67
C ALA A 171 -1.96 3.53 1.99
N ASP A 172 -1.94 2.19 2.02
CA ASP A 172 -1.58 1.40 3.20
C ASP A 172 -0.12 1.61 3.62
N ALA A 173 0.81 1.61 2.65
CA ALA A 173 2.22 1.91 2.91
C ALA A 173 2.42 3.35 3.42
N ALA A 174 1.68 4.32 2.88
CA ALA A 174 1.74 5.71 3.33
C ALA A 174 1.17 5.87 4.75
N LEU A 175 0.03 5.22 5.04
CA LEU A 175 -0.59 5.22 6.35
C LEU A 175 0.33 4.60 7.41
N THR A 176 0.91 3.43 7.12
CA THR A 176 1.83 2.73 8.02
C THR A 176 3.04 3.59 8.40
N ARG A 177 3.63 4.30 7.42
CA ARG A 177 4.72 5.26 7.68
C ARG A 177 4.26 6.41 8.58
N LYS A 178 3.08 6.97 8.32
CA LYS A 178 2.51 8.07 9.13
C LYS A 178 2.22 7.64 10.57
N GLU A 179 1.67 6.44 10.75
CA GLU A 179 1.42 5.86 12.07
C GLU A 179 2.73 5.63 12.82
N ARG A 180 3.74 5.02 12.19
CA ARG A 180 5.09 4.88 12.76
C ARG A 180 5.64 6.23 13.20
N ASP A 181 5.58 7.25 12.36
CA ASP A 181 6.12 8.58 12.68
C ASP A 181 5.37 9.26 13.83
N THR A 182 4.07 9.00 13.95
CA THR A 182 3.23 9.47 15.05
C THR A 182 3.64 8.79 16.36
N GLU A 183 3.76 7.46 16.36
CA GLU A 183 4.19 6.69 17.54
C GLU A 183 5.62 7.04 17.96
N THR A 184 6.51 7.22 16.99
CA THR A 184 7.90 7.62 17.23
C THR A 184 7.97 8.93 18.01
N LYS A 185 7.16 9.93 17.61
CA LYS A 185 7.08 11.21 18.31
C LYS A 185 6.49 11.06 19.70
N ALA A 186 5.41 10.28 19.84
CA ALA A 186 4.78 10.04 21.14
C ALA A 186 5.77 9.40 22.13
N VAL A 187 6.43 8.31 21.73
CA VAL A 187 7.44 7.61 22.54
C VAL A 187 8.61 8.54 22.89
N TRP A 188 9.09 9.35 21.95
CA TRP A 188 10.17 10.31 22.21
C TRP A 188 9.79 11.37 23.25
N GLU A 189 8.55 11.89 23.20
CA GLU A 189 8.07 12.80 24.24
C GLU A 189 7.99 12.12 25.61
N ARG A 190 7.66 10.83 25.67
CA ARG A 190 7.63 10.06 26.92
C ARG A 190 9.01 9.80 27.48
N ILE A 191 10.00 9.47 26.65
CA ILE A 191 11.41 9.37 27.07
C ILE A 191 11.86 10.68 27.71
N LYS A 192 11.57 11.83 27.09
CA LYS A 192 11.93 13.15 27.66
C LYS A 192 11.23 13.42 28.99
N GLN A 193 9.95 13.10 29.10
CA GLN A 193 9.21 13.25 30.35
C GLN A 193 9.75 12.32 31.45
N TYR A 194 10.10 11.09 31.09
CA TYR A 194 10.68 10.12 31.99
C TYR A 194 11.99 10.63 32.59
N ARG A 195 12.93 11.12 31.77
CA ARG A 195 14.19 11.70 32.23
C ARG A 195 13.98 12.85 33.23
N GLN A 196 13.02 13.72 32.94
CA GLN A 196 12.66 14.82 33.84
C GLN A 196 11.98 14.31 35.12
N GLY A 197 11.20 13.23 35.03
CA GLY A 197 10.60 12.55 36.17
C GLY A 197 11.65 12.01 37.12
N CYS A 198 12.66 11.29 36.62
CA CYS A 198 13.77 10.79 37.43
C CYS A 198 14.48 11.91 38.20
N LEU A 199 14.81 13.03 37.51
CA LEU A 199 15.42 14.21 38.14
C LEU A 199 14.56 14.83 39.25
N ALA A 200 13.24 14.68 39.19
CA ALA A 200 12.33 15.27 40.16
C ALA A 200 12.11 14.39 41.40
N VAL A 201 12.31 13.07 41.30
CA VAL A 201 11.95 12.12 42.37
C VAL A 201 13.15 11.42 43.00
N LEU A 202 14.28 11.32 42.31
CA LEU A 202 15.50 10.72 42.84
C LEU A 202 16.35 11.77 43.55
N ASP A 203 17.11 11.34 44.56
CA ASP A 203 18.10 12.21 45.20
C ASP A 203 19.26 12.48 44.22
N ASN A 204 19.88 13.66 44.30
CA ASN A 204 21.01 14.03 43.44
C ASN A 204 22.25 13.14 43.63
N THR A 205 22.31 12.37 44.72
CA THR A 205 23.37 11.39 45.00
C THR A 205 23.00 9.95 44.64
N ASP A 206 21.78 9.72 44.13
CA ASP A 206 21.32 8.39 43.75
C ASP A 206 22.03 7.92 42.46
N GLN A 207 22.63 6.72 42.51
CA GLN A 207 23.30 6.11 41.35
C GLN A 207 22.36 5.87 40.17
N LEU A 208 21.06 5.69 40.42
CA LEU A 208 20.07 5.59 39.35
C LEU A 208 19.93 6.88 38.55
N LEU A 209 20.21 8.04 39.14
CA LEU A 209 20.15 9.30 38.40
C LEU A 209 21.30 9.42 37.38
N GLU A 210 22.48 8.90 37.72
CA GLU A 210 23.64 8.85 36.83
C GLU A 210 23.47 7.86 35.66
N MET A 211 22.61 6.86 35.84
CA MET A 211 22.36 5.78 34.88
C MET A 211 21.16 6.03 33.96
N VAL A 212 20.53 7.20 34.01
CA VAL A 212 19.37 7.53 33.17
C VAL A 212 19.76 7.44 31.67
N PRO A 213 19.14 6.53 30.90
CA PRO A 213 19.43 6.36 29.47
C PRO A 213 19.03 7.56 28.62
#